data_AF-A0A976LNZ4-F1
#
_entry.id   AF-A0A976LNZ4-F1
#
_cell.length_a   1.000
_cell.length_b   1.000
_cell.length_c   1.000
_cell.angle_alpha   90.00
_cell.angle_beta   90.00
_cell.angle_gamma   90.00
#
_symmetry.space_group_name_H-M   'P 1'
#
loop_
_entity.id
_entity.type
_entity.pdbx_description
1 polymer ?
#
loop_
_entity_poly.entity_id
_entity_poly.type
_entity_poly.pdbx_seq_one_letter_code
_entity_poly.pdbx_strand_id
1 'polypeptide(L)'
;DWERISAIGTVVFLMGVKNLRHIVENLVGSGRDAETPAALIRWGTTADQETLTGTLRNIVEIAEEKNFSPPAIFVVGEVVKLRESLNWFEKKPLFGKGIVITRPVEQAGEFADILHRAGARVIYFPTIKIVPPENFDNLDRAIENIEKYHWIVFTSVNGVKFFFKRLDDLNKDIRDLKGIRICAIGPATSAAVENYGIRIDIIPDDYTSEAVLEKFKEQKIRDKNFLLPRAEIASDVIPEGLSKLGGNVDVAVAYRTVSSGRDKLELYDLIGQTKVDVITFTSPSTANNFLNIMGEDIHLPENIKTACIGPVTAATAEKLGFKTDIMPETYTVSGLVDALIEAFRL
;
A
#
# COMPACT_ATOMS: atom_id res chain seq x y z
N ASP A 1 1.14 47.36 4.62
CA ASP A 1 0.13 48.22 3.98
C ASP A 1 -1.24 47.56 4.16
N TRP A 2 -1.85 47.77 5.34
CA TRP A 2 -3.09 47.08 5.72
C TRP A 2 -4.33 47.64 5.01
N GLU A 3 -4.31 48.93 4.65
CA GLU A 3 -5.35 49.59 3.86
C GLU A 3 -5.49 48.98 2.46
N ARG A 4 -4.38 48.67 1.79
CA ARG A 4 -4.46 47.97 0.50
C ARG A 4 -4.94 46.53 0.64
N ILE A 5 -4.55 45.85 1.71
CA ILE A 5 -4.93 44.44 1.94
C ILE A 5 -6.41 44.32 2.31
N SER A 6 -6.97 45.26 3.09
CA SER A 6 -8.38 45.24 3.48
C SER A 6 -9.32 45.35 2.27
N ALA A 7 -8.91 46.08 1.23
CA ALA A 7 -9.67 46.27 -0.01
C ALA A 7 -9.63 45.08 -0.99
N ILE A 8 -8.76 44.08 -0.79
CA ILE A 8 -8.68 42.90 -1.66
C ILE A 8 -9.81 41.93 -1.34
N GLY A 9 -10.51 41.43 -2.37
CA GLY A 9 -11.66 40.52 -2.21
C GLY A 9 -11.36 39.28 -1.36
N THR A 10 -10.29 38.55 -1.69
CA THR A 10 -9.84 37.37 -0.92
C THR A 10 -8.42 37.57 -0.45
N VAL A 11 -8.18 37.37 0.84
CA VAL A 11 -6.83 37.43 1.43
C VAL A 11 -6.51 36.10 2.10
N VAL A 12 -5.33 35.57 1.80
CA VAL A 12 -4.84 34.32 2.40
C VAL A 12 -3.55 34.61 3.16
N PHE A 13 -3.56 34.33 4.46
CA PHE A 13 -2.41 34.44 5.33
C PHE A 13 -1.83 33.05 5.59
N LEU A 14 -0.57 32.85 5.18
CA LEU A 14 0.19 31.66 5.52
C LEU A 14 0.70 31.81 6.97
N MET A 15 0.53 30.77 7.79
CA MET A 15 0.94 30.76 9.20
C MET A 15 0.26 31.86 10.06
N GLY A 16 -0.96 32.26 9.69
CA GLY A 16 -1.67 33.37 10.35
C GLY A 16 -2.11 33.09 11.79
N VAL A 17 -2.19 31.83 12.22
CA VAL A 17 -2.82 31.44 13.50
C VAL A 17 -2.16 32.09 14.72
N LYS A 18 -0.81 32.14 14.79
CA LYS A 18 -0.11 32.75 15.94
C LYS A 18 -0.38 34.26 16.07
N ASN A 19 -0.66 34.91 14.95
CA ASN A 19 -0.93 36.35 14.88
C ASN A 19 -2.40 36.64 14.55
N LEU A 20 -3.30 35.66 14.74
CA LEU A 20 -4.66 35.73 14.21
C LEU A 20 -5.39 36.98 14.72
N ARG A 21 -5.31 37.23 16.03
CA ARG A 21 -5.89 38.41 16.67
C ARG A 21 -5.35 39.72 16.07
N HIS A 22 -4.03 39.83 15.93
CA HIS A 22 -3.39 41.00 15.32
C HIS A 22 -3.80 41.20 13.84
N ILE A 23 -3.90 40.13 13.05
CA ILE A 23 -4.32 40.19 11.66
C ILE A 23 -5.77 40.68 11.57
N VAL A 24 -6.66 40.11 12.39
CA VAL A 24 -8.09 40.47 12.45
C VAL A 24 -8.26 41.94 12.85
N GLU A 25 -7.60 42.38 13.92
CA GLU A 25 -7.65 43.76 14.42
C GLU A 25 -7.22 44.77 13.35
N ASN A 26 -6.12 44.50 12.64
CA ASN A 26 -5.65 45.38 11.58
C ASN A 26 -6.57 45.41 10.36
N LEU A 27 -7.14 44.28 9.96
CA LEU A 27 -8.08 44.21 8.83
C LEU A 27 -9.34 45.03 9.11
N VAL A 28 -9.94 44.84 10.29
CA VAL A 28 -11.15 45.57 10.70
C VAL A 28 -10.83 47.05 10.91
N GLY A 29 -9.72 47.37 11.58
CA GLY A 29 -9.25 48.74 11.79
C GLY A 29 -8.93 49.49 10.49
N SER A 30 -8.57 48.77 9.42
CA SER A 30 -8.32 49.33 8.08
C SER A 30 -9.55 49.31 7.17
N GLY A 31 -10.76 49.16 7.75
CA GLY A 31 -12.04 49.34 7.05
C GLY A 31 -12.67 48.07 6.48
N ARG A 32 -12.15 46.87 6.78
CA ARG A 32 -12.82 45.62 6.38
C ARG A 32 -13.99 45.32 7.31
N ASP A 33 -15.14 44.93 6.76
CA ASP A 33 -16.33 44.59 7.56
C ASP A 33 -16.04 43.43 8.52
N ALA A 34 -16.38 43.58 9.80
CA ALA A 34 -16.22 42.55 10.82
C ALA A 34 -17.07 41.29 10.53
N GLU A 35 -18.14 41.41 9.76
CA GLU A 35 -18.94 40.28 9.30
C GLU A 35 -18.35 39.55 8.10
N THR A 36 -17.19 40.00 7.58
CA THR A 36 -16.54 39.32 6.46
C THR A 36 -16.25 37.86 6.83
N PRO A 37 -16.67 36.89 6.00
CA PRO A 37 -16.41 35.48 6.23
C PRO A 37 -14.92 35.15 6.34
N ALA A 38 -14.61 34.21 7.22
CA ALA A 38 -13.25 33.83 7.57
C ALA A 38 -13.16 32.31 7.80
N ALA A 39 -12.05 31.70 7.39
CA ALA A 39 -11.79 30.29 7.61
C ALA A 39 -10.35 30.03 8.04
N LEU A 40 -10.17 29.08 8.94
CA LEU A 40 -8.89 28.50 9.32
C LEU A 40 -8.86 27.06 8.82
N ILE A 41 -7.84 26.71 8.03
CA ILE A 41 -7.72 25.38 7.43
C ILE A 41 -6.37 24.79 7.82
N ARG A 42 -6.39 23.68 8.55
CA ARG A 42 -5.23 22.93 9.01
C ARG A 42 -5.15 21.58 8.30
N TRP A 43 -3.92 21.19 7.94
CA TRP A 43 -3.63 19.92 7.24
C TRP A 43 -4.52 19.68 6.01
N GLY A 44 -4.71 20.74 5.21
CA GLY A 44 -5.55 20.69 4.01
C GLY A 44 -5.19 19.53 3.08
N THR A 45 -6.19 18.88 2.50
CA THR A 45 -6.09 17.71 1.62
C THR A 45 -5.47 16.46 2.25
N THR A 46 -5.42 16.39 3.58
CA THR A 46 -5.03 15.19 4.34
C THR A 46 -6.23 14.63 5.11
N ALA A 47 -6.15 13.36 5.52
CA ALA A 47 -7.20 12.73 6.33
C ALA A 47 -7.41 13.41 7.70
N ASP A 48 -6.44 14.18 8.16
CA ASP A 48 -6.50 14.96 9.39
C ASP A 48 -7.05 16.38 9.16
N GLN A 49 -7.52 16.73 7.94
CA GLN A 49 -7.95 18.09 7.63
C GLN A 49 -8.99 18.60 8.64
N GLU A 50 -8.72 19.77 9.21
CA GLU A 50 -9.64 20.48 10.08
C GLU A 50 -9.90 21.88 9.54
N THR A 51 -11.18 22.22 9.42
CA THR A 51 -11.61 23.53 8.94
C THR A 51 -12.53 24.18 9.97
N LEU A 52 -12.16 25.37 10.44
CA LEU A 52 -13.02 26.24 11.24
C LEU A 52 -13.50 27.39 10.37
N THR A 53 -14.78 27.73 10.46
CA THR A 53 -15.39 28.86 9.75
C THR A 53 -16.07 29.81 10.71
N GLY A 54 -16.03 31.09 10.41
CA GLY A 54 -16.67 32.15 11.16
C GLY A 54 -16.63 33.46 10.37
N THR A 55 -16.62 34.58 11.08
CA THR A 55 -16.39 35.92 10.53
C THR A 55 -15.16 36.54 11.19
N LEU A 56 -14.67 37.67 10.67
CA LEU A 56 -13.60 38.41 11.34
C LEU A 56 -13.95 38.75 12.80
N ARG A 57 -15.23 38.95 13.13
CA ARG A 57 -15.68 39.22 14.50
C ARG A 57 -15.38 38.09 15.47
N ASN A 58 -15.60 36.83 15.09
CA ASN A 58 -15.61 35.71 16.04
C ASN A 58 -14.57 34.61 15.76
N ILE A 59 -13.85 34.65 14.63
CA ILE A 59 -12.92 33.58 14.26
C ILE A 59 -11.79 33.38 15.28
N VAL A 60 -11.40 34.44 15.99
CA VAL A 60 -10.39 34.38 17.06
C VAL A 60 -10.93 33.56 18.24
N GLU A 61 -12.13 33.85 18.69
CA GLU A 61 -12.79 33.14 19.80
C GLU A 61 -13.01 31.68 19.46
N ILE A 62 -13.53 31.39 18.25
CA ILE A 62 -13.72 30.03 17.74
C ILE A 62 -12.40 29.24 17.73
N ALA A 63 -11.30 29.88 17.31
CA ALA A 63 -9.98 29.25 17.29
C ALA A 63 -9.46 28.95 18.70
N GLU A 64 -9.64 29.88 19.64
CA GLU A 64 -9.24 29.72 21.05
C GLU A 64 -10.05 28.60 21.73
N GLU A 65 -11.37 28.57 21.56
CA GLU A 65 -12.25 27.53 22.11
C GLU A 65 -11.91 26.13 21.62
N LYS A 66 -11.49 26.01 20.36
CA LYS A 66 -11.09 24.73 19.74
C LYS A 66 -9.61 24.39 19.92
N ASN A 67 -8.86 25.20 20.66
CA ASN A 67 -7.40 25.07 20.80
C ASN A 67 -6.70 24.92 19.43
N PHE A 68 -7.18 25.67 18.43
CA PHE A 68 -6.72 25.55 17.06
C PHE A 68 -5.34 26.18 16.91
N SER A 69 -4.39 25.37 16.45
CA SER A 69 -2.96 25.71 16.47
C SER A 69 -2.30 25.52 15.10
N PRO A 70 -1.15 26.19 14.84
CA PRO A 70 -0.36 25.95 13.64
C PRO A 70 0.01 24.47 13.46
N PRO A 71 0.23 24.00 12.22
CA PRO A 71 0.21 24.77 10.97
C PRO A 71 -1.20 24.94 10.39
N ALA A 72 -1.58 26.18 10.04
CA ALA A 72 -2.83 26.43 9.33
C ALA A 72 -2.74 27.70 8.46
N ILE A 73 -3.61 27.75 7.45
CA ILE A 73 -3.84 28.96 6.65
C ILE A 73 -5.08 29.68 7.15
N PHE A 74 -5.06 31.01 7.07
CA PHE A 74 -6.20 31.86 7.39
C PHE A 74 -6.69 32.54 6.12
N VAL A 75 -7.94 32.27 5.75
CA VAL A 75 -8.58 32.78 4.54
C VAL A 75 -9.68 33.75 4.94
N VAL A 76 -9.68 34.94 4.35
CA VAL A 76 -10.66 35.99 4.62
C VAL A 76 -11.29 36.44 3.31
N GLY A 77 -12.63 36.49 3.27
CA GLY A 77 -13.41 36.96 2.13
C GLY A 77 -14.60 36.06 1.80
N GLU A 78 -15.46 36.55 0.92
CA GLU A 78 -16.69 35.88 0.48
C GLU A 78 -16.46 34.45 -0.06
N VAL A 79 -15.26 34.14 -0.54
CA VAL A 79 -14.85 32.80 -0.99
C VAL A 79 -15.09 31.72 0.07
N VAL A 80 -15.06 32.06 1.36
CA VAL A 80 -15.29 31.10 2.46
C VAL A 80 -16.71 30.52 2.41
N LYS A 81 -17.70 31.30 1.94
CA LYS A 81 -19.09 30.82 1.78
C LYS A 81 -19.19 29.67 0.76
N LEU A 82 -18.26 29.57 -0.18
CA LEU A 82 -18.21 28.47 -1.14
C LEU A 82 -17.83 27.13 -0.50
N ARG A 83 -17.37 27.10 0.76
CA ARG A 83 -17.05 25.84 1.46
C ARG A 83 -18.25 24.88 1.44
N GLU A 84 -19.46 25.36 1.68
CA GLU A 84 -20.64 24.48 1.76
C GLU A 84 -20.86 23.69 0.47
N SER A 85 -20.65 24.33 -0.69
CA SER A 85 -20.79 23.72 -2.01
C SER A 85 -19.52 23.00 -2.48
N LEU A 86 -18.33 23.44 -2.08
CA LEU A 86 -17.04 22.92 -2.53
C LEU A 86 -16.36 21.97 -1.55
N ASN A 87 -16.97 21.63 -0.41
CA ASN A 87 -16.40 20.66 0.53
C ASN A 87 -16.52 19.23 -0.01
N TRP A 88 -15.74 18.89 -1.04
CA TRP A 88 -15.67 17.57 -1.63
C TRP A 88 -14.72 16.64 -0.85
N PHE A 89 -13.69 17.19 -0.20
CA PHE A 89 -12.65 16.39 0.43
C PHE A 89 -13.07 15.78 1.76
N GLU A 90 -13.67 16.57 2.67
CA GLU A 90 -14.11 16.06 3.98
C GLU A 90 -15.37 15.16 3.87
N LYS A 91 -16.00 15.14 2.69
CA LYS A 91 -17.14 14.26 2.35
C LYS A 91 -16.70 12.95 1.69
N LYS A 92 -15.40 12.70 1.56
CA LYS A 92 -14.90 11.46 0.97
C LYS A 92 -15.24 10.25 1.85
N PRO A 93 -15.46 9.07 1.26
CA PRO A 93 -16.04 7.91 1.96
C PRO A 93 -15.19 7.38 3.11
N LEU A 94 -13.86 7.55 3.08
CA LEU A 94 -12.94 7.13 4.13
C LEU A 94 -12.28 8.32 4.83
N PHE A 95 -12.85 9.53 4.73
CA PHE A 95 -12.28 10.72 5.35
C PHE A 95 -12.04 10.51 6.86
N GLY A 96 -10.81 10.76 7.31
CA GLY A 96 -10.40 10.61 8.70
C GLY A 96 -10.14 9.16 9.16
N LYS A 97 -10.43 8.15 8.33
CA LYS A 97 -10.27 6.73 8.70
C LYS A 97 -8.83 6.26 8.59
N GLY A 98 -8.32 5.70 9.68
CA GLY A 98 -7.00 5.09 9.80
C GLY A 98 -6.94 3.68 9.26
N ILE A 99 -6.22 3.46 8.18
CA ILE A 99 -6.12 2.15 7.53
C ILE A 99 -4.67 1.71 7.50
N VAL A 100 -4.38 0.63 8.23
CA VAL A 100 -3.04 0.04 8.34
C VAL A 100 -2.83 -0.94 7.19
N ILE A 101 -1.79 -0.68 6.39
CA ILE A 101 -1.35 -1.54 5.31
C ILE A 101 -0.20 -2.42 5.81
N THR A 102 -0.42 -3.74 5.87
CA THR A 102 0.58 -4.71 6.36
C THR A 102 1.47 -5.31 5.28
N ARG A 103 1.17 -5.07 3.99
CA ARG A 103 1.95 -5.61 2.86
C ARG A 103 3.28 -4.85 2.67
N PRO A 104 4.29 -5.45 1.99
CA PRO A 104 5.55 -4.78 1.67
C PRO A 104 5.35 -3.43 0.99
N VAL A 105 6.23 -2.47 1.30
CA VAL A 105 6.14 -1.07 0.82
C VAL A 105 6.13 -1.00 -0.70
N GLU A 106 6.99 -1.78 -1.37
CA GLU A 106 7.16 -1.80 -2.83
C GLU A 106 5.92 -2.30 -3.58
N GLN A 107 4.98 -2.90 -2.85
CA GLN A 107 3.73 -3.42 -3.37
C GLN A 107 2.52 -2.63 -2.86
N ALA A 108 2.71 -1.73 -1.90
CA ALA A 108 1.63 -0.99 -1.25
C ALA A 108 1.15 0.23 -2.03
N GLY A 109 1.89 0.71 -3.04
CA GLY A 109 1.63 1.96 -3.76
C GLY A 109 0.20 2.09 -4.28
N GLU A 110 -0.25 1.17 -5.14
CA GLU A 110 -1.62 1.20 -5.69
C GLU A 110 -2.68 1.19 -4.57
N PHE A 111 -2.48 0.35 -3.54
CA PHE A 111 -3.43 0.25 -2.44
C PHE A 111 -3.51 1.57 -1.65
N ALA A 112 -2.36 2.15 -1.33
CA ALA A 112 -2.28 3.42 -0.64
C ALA A 112 -2.88 4.57 -1.45
N ASP A 113 -2.63 4.62 -2.76
CA ASP A 113 -3.15 5.65 -3.64
C ASP A 113 -4.68 5.66 -3.69
N ILE A 114 -5.30 4.48 -3.82
CA ILE A 114 -6.76 4.36 -3.83
C ILE A 114 -7.33 4.80 -2.47
N LEU A 115 -6.72 4.39 -1.36
CA LEU A 115 -7.13 4.80 -0.01
C LEU A 115 -6.98 6.31 0.23
N HIS A 116 -5.88 6.92 -0.20
CA HIS A 116 -5.68 8.37 -0.14
C HIS A 116 -6.71 9.12 -0.98
N ARG A 117 -7.03 8.62 -2.18
CA ARG A 117 -8.10 9.19 -3.02
C ARG A 117 -9.46 9.08 -2.34
N ALA A 118 -9.70 8.03 -1.58
CA ALA A 118 -10.90 7.85 -0.76
C ALA A 118 -10.88 8.65 0.57
N GLY A 119 -9.82 9.41 0.87
CA GLY A 119 -9.74 10.31 2.03
C GLY A 119 -9.13 9.68 3.29
N ALA A 120 -8.64 8.44 3.21
CA ALA A 120 -8.12 7.72 4.36
C ALA A 120 -6.74 8.22 4.82
N ARG A 121 -6.49 8.04 6.12
CA ARG A 121 -5.16 8.10 6.74
C ARG A 121 -4.50 6.75 6.52
N VAL A 122 -3.63 6.67 5.51
CA VAL A 122 -2.87 5.45 5.22
C VAL A 122 -1.69 5.32 6.18
N ILE A 123 -1.65 4.20 6.90
CA ILE A 123 -0.61 3.89 7.88
C ILE A 123 0.18 2.70 7.33
N TYR A 124 1.43 2.94 6.94
CA TYR A 124 2.32 1.87 6.51
C TYR A 124 2.86 1.12 7.71
N PHE A 125 2.47 -0.16 7.85
CA PHE A 125 3.01 -1.06 8.85
C PHE A 125 3.37 -2.39 8.19
N PRO A 126 4.30 -2.40 7.23
CA PRO A 126 4.69 -3.62 6.52
C PRO A 126 5.16 -4.65 7.55
N THR A 127 4.67 -5.88 7.49
CA THR A 127 5.09 -6.93 8.44
C THR A 127 6.26 -7.75 7.93
N ILE A 128 6.56 -7.62 6.64
CA ILE A 128 7.66 -8.28 5.95
C ILE A 128 8.39 -7.31 5.02
N LYS A 129 9.66 -7.62 4.75
CA LYS A 129 10.49 -6.99 3.70
C LYS A 129 10.96 -8.07 2.73
N ILE A 130 11.00 -7.72 1.46
CA ILE A 130 11.55 -8.58 0.41
C ILE A 130 12.97 -8.08 0.13
N VAL A 131 13.97 -8.92 0.39
CA VAL A 131 15.38 -8.55 0.28
C VAL A 131 16.15 -9.58 -0.54
N PRO A 132 17.34 -9.23 -1.08
CA PRO A 132 18.25 -10.19 -1.68
C PRO A 132 18.54 -11.39 -0.76
N PRO A 133 18.82 -12.58 -1.33
CA PRO A 133 19.35 -13.69 -0.55
C PRO A 133 20.69 -13.31 0.08
N GLU A 134 21.10 -14.06 1.10
CA GLU A 134 22.43 -13.87 1.70
C GLU A 134 23.55 -14.24 0.73
N ASN A 135 23.26 -15.16 -0.19
CA ASN A 135 24.17 -15.62 -1.21
C ASN A 135 23.44 -15.85 -2.54
N PHE A 136 24.05 -15.39 -3.64
CA PHE A 136 23.54 -15.55 -4.99
C PHE A 136 24.13 -16.75 -5.76
N ASP A 137 25.05 -17.54 -5.19
CA ASP A 137 25.84 -18.58 -5.88
C ASP A 137 25.05 -19.45 -6.86
N ASN A 138 23.87 -19.95 -6.46
CA ASN A 138 23.05 -20.79 -7.32
C ASN A 138 22.38 -20.00 -8.45
N LEU A 139 21.93 -18.78 -8.17
CA LEU A 139 21.34 -17.90 -9.18
C LEU A 139 22.41 -17.40 -10.15
N ASP A 140 23.59 -17.05 -9.66
CA ASP A 140 24.73 -16.62 -10.49
C ASP A 140 25.17 -17.72 -11.42
N ARG A 141 25.40 -18.93 -10.89
CA ARG A 141 25.75 -20.10 -11.70
C ARG A 141 24.69 -20.39 -12.77
N ALA A 142 23.41 -20.27 -12.42
CA ALA A 142 22.32 -20.46 -13.37
C ALA A 142 22.33 -19.37 -14.47
N ILE A 143 22.51 -18.10 -14.10
CA ILE A 143 22.56 -16.98 -15.05
C ILE A 143 23.81 -17.04 -15.95
N GLU A 144 24.95 -17.45 -15.42
CA GLU A 144 26.18 -17.65 -16.20
C GLU A 144 26.04 -18.76 -17.25
N ASN A 145 25.20 -19.76 -16.97
CA ASN A 145 24.94 -20.92 -17.84
C ASN A 145 23.52 -20.91 -18.41
N ILE A 146 22.92 -19.72 -18.56
CA ILE A 146 21.49 -19.55 -18.82
C ILE A 146 21.04 -20.24 -20.12
N GLU A 147 21.93 -20.34 -21.10
CA GLU A 147 21.71 -20.98 -22.40
C GLU A 147 21.45 -22.49 -22.32
N LYS A 148 21.75 -23.13 -21.19
CA LYS A 148 21.48 -24.56 -20.96
C LYS A 148 20.01 -24.82 -20.61
N TYR A 149 19.29 -23.80 -20.14
CA TYR A 149 17.89 -23.96 -19.76
C TYR A 149 16.99 -23.90 -20.98
N HIS A 150 15.98 -24.76 -20.96
CA HIS A 150 14.91 -24.71 -21.94
C HIS A 150 13.72 -23.89 -21.42
N TRP A 151 13.61 -23.80 -20.09
CA TRP A 151 12.51 -23.14 -19.41
C TRP A 151 13.00 -22.32 -18.22
N ILE A 152 12.38 -21.17 -18.04
CA ILE A 152 12.37 -20.46 -16.75
C ILE A 152 10.94 -20.44 -16.25
N VAL A 153 10.74 -20.82 -14.99
CA VAL A 153 9.43 -20.84 -14.33
C VAL A 153 9.41 -19.76 -13.27
N PHE A 154 8.49 -18.82 -13.37
CA PHE A 154 8.28 -17.76 -12.38
C PHE A 154 6.98 -17.98 -11.63
N THR A 155 7.10 -18.09 -10.30
CA THR A 155 5.95 -18.29 -9.39
C THR A 155 5.57 -17.02 -8.63
N SER A 156 6.33 -15.93 -8.79
CA SER A 156 6.00 -14.65 -8.16
C SER A 156 6.59 -13.48 -8.93
N VAL A 157 5.94 -12.33 -8.81
CA VAL A 157 6.44 -11.04 -9.32
C VAL A 157 7.82 -10.71 -8.71
N ASN A 158 8.06 -11.10 -7.45
CA ASN A 158 9.36 -10.89 -6.81
C ASN A 158 10.45 -11.78 -7.47
N GLY A 159 10.15 -13.03 -7.79
CA GLY A 159 11.08 -13.91 -8.51
C GLY A 159 11.51 -13.30 -9.84
N VAL A 160 10.56 -12.73 -10.58
CA VAL A 160 10.83 -11.98 -11.83
C VAL A 160 11.76 -10.79 -11.56
N LYS A 161 11.37 -9.89 -10.63
CA LYS A 161 12.13 -8.66 -10.32
C LYS A 161 13.57 -8.96 -9.91
N PHE A 162 13.78 -9.90 -8.99
CA PHE A 162 15.10 -10.23 -8.49
C PHE A 162 15.95 -10.99 -9.52
N PHE A 163 15.33 -11.86 -10.33
CA PHE A 163 16.03 -12.51 -11.45
C PHE A 163 16.55 -11.49 -12.46
N PHE A 164 15.68 -10.61 -12.97
CA PHE A 164 16.11 -9.60 -13.97
C PHE A 164 17.07 -8.58 -13.40
N LYS A 165 16.90 -8.19 -12.12
CA LYS A 165 17.90 -7.37 -11.44
C LYS A 165 19.26 -8.08 -11.39
N ARG A 166 19.29 -9.37 -11.04
CA ARG A 166 20.55 -10.10 -10.96
C ARG A 166 21.19 -10.34 -12.33
N LEU A 167 20.36 -10.55 -13.36
CA LEU A 167 20.79 -10.64 -14.76
C LEU A 167 21.56 -9.37 -15.17
N ASP A 168 20.99 -8.19 -14.88
CA ASP A 168 21.61 -6.88 -15.13
C ASP A 168 22.89 -6.68 -14.28
N ASP A 169 22.85 -7.02 -12.98
CA ASP A 169 24.02 -6.96 -12.09
C ASP A 169 25.20 -7.84 -12.58
N LEU A 170 24.93 -8.86 -13.41
CA LEU A 170 25.92 -9.74 -14.05
C LEU A 170 26.26 -9.33 -15.49
N ASN A 171 25.93 -8.10 -15.89
CA ASN A 171 26.13 -7.54 -17.24
C ASN A 171 25.50 -8.37 -18.37
N LYS A 172 24.35 -9.01 -18.09
CA LYS A 172 23.52 -9.72 -19.06
C LYS A 172 22.21 -9.01 -19.28
N ASP A 173 21.52 -9.32 -20.36
CA ASP A 173 20.20 -8.75 -20.63
C ASP A 173 19.26 -9.77 -21.28
N ILE A 174 18.08 -9.31 -21.66
CA ILE A 174 17.03 -10.16 -22.24
C ILE A 174 17.47 -10.92 -23.50
N ARG A 175 18.52 -10.47 -24.20
CA ARG A 175 19.07 -11.16 -25.38
C ARG A 175 19.76 -12.47 -24.99
N ASP A 176 20.29 -12.57 -23.78
CA ASP A 176 20.85 -13.81 -23.23
C ASP A 176 19.80 -14.89 -23.04
N LEU A 177 18.51 -14.52 -22.95
CA LEU A 177 17.38 -15.45 -22.77
C LEU A 177 16.87 -16.05 -24.09
N LYS A 178 17.59 -15.84 -25.20
CA LYS A 178 17.19 -16.32 -26.53
C LYS A 178 16.96 -17.83 -26.55
N GLY A 179 15.76 -18.23 -26.98
CA GLY A 179 15.40 -19.64 -27.16
C GLY A 179 14.89 -20.33 -25.89
N ILE A 180 14.89 -19.63 -24.75
CA ILE A 180 14.34 -20.10 -23.49
C ILE A 180 12.84 -19.78 -23.46
N ARG A 181 12.02 -20.77 -23.10
CA ARG A 181 10.57 -20.59 -22.93
C ARG A 181 10.26 -20.15 -21.50
N ILE A 182 9.23 -19.32 -21.33
CA ILE A 182 8.86 -18.79 -20.01
C ILE A 182 7.50 -19.30 -19.57
N CYS A 183 7.43 -19.84 -18.36
CA CYS A 183 6.18 -20.12 -17.68
C CYS A 183 5.99 -19.12 -16.52
N ALA A 184 4.81 -18.50 -16.45
CA ALA A 184 4.42 -17.67 -15.32
C ALA A 184 3.20 -18.27 -14.66
N ILE A 185 3.20 -18.37 -13.33
CA ILE A 185 2.10 -19.00 -12.58
C ILE A 185 0.75 -18.30 -12.76
N GLY A 186 0.72 -16.99 -13.04
CA GLY A 186 -0.52 -16.25 -13.16
C GLY A 186 -0.36 -14.84 -13.74
N PRO A 187 -1.47 -14.09 -13.91
CA PRO A 187 -1.50 -12.87 -14.71
C PRO A 187 -0.57 -11.77 -14.22
N ALA A 188 -0.47 -11.56 -12.89
CA ALA A 188 0.42 -10.55 -12.33
C ALA A 188 1.91 -10.87 -12.58
N THR A 189 2.29 -12.15 -12.48
CA THR A 189 3.64 -12.61 -12.77
C THR A 189 3.94 -12.54 -14.27
N SER A 190 2.96 -12.88 -15.12
CA SER A 190 3.04 -12.71 -16.58
C SER A 190 3.31 -11.26 -16.96
N ALA A 191 2.47 -10.33 -16.47
CA ALA A 191 2.63 -8.91 -16.74
C ALA A 191 4.00 -8.38 -16.26
N ALA A 192 4.51 -8.88 -15.13
CA ALA A 192 5.83 -8.51 -14.64
C ALA A 192 6.96 -8.93 -15.58
N VAL A 193 6.87 -10.11 -16.23
CA VAL A 193 7.83 -10.55 -17.24
C VAL A 193 7.67 -9.77 -18.54
N GLU A 194 6.42 -9.52 -18.98
CA GLU A 194 6.12 -8.79 -20.20
C GLU A 194 6.61 -7.34 -20.17
N ASN A 195 6.72 -6.72 -18.99
CA ASN A 195 7.35 -5.40 -18.82
C ASN A 195 8.84 -5.38 -19.22
N TYR A 196 9.51 -6.53 -19.29
CA TYR A 196 10.86 -6.66 -19.83
C TYR A 196 10.88 -6.99 -21.34
N GLY A 197 9.72 -6.97 -22.00
CA GLY A 197 9.59 -7.24 -23.43
C GLY A 197 9.55 -8.72 -23.81
N ILE A 198 9.34 -9.62 -22.85
CA ILE A 198 9.33 -11.08 -23.07
C ILE A 198 7.90 -11.63 -23.04
N ARG A 199 7.55 -12.42 -24.05
CA ARG A 199 6.24 -13.11 -24.13
C ARG A 199 6.25 -14.36 -23.25
N ILE A 200 5.11 -14.65 -22.63
CA ILE A 200 4.91 -15.87 -21.87
C ILE A 200 4.46 -17.02 -22.78
N ASP A 201 5.06 -18.20 -22.61
CA ASP A 201 4.69 -19.43 -23.32
C ASP A 201 3.56 -20.19 -22.64
N ILE A 202 3.56 -20.23 -21.29
CA ILE A 202 2.59 -20.98 -20.49
C ILE A 202 2.12 -20.13 -19.31
N ILE A 203 0.81 -19.96 -19.21
CA ILE A 203 0.10 -19.53 -18.00
C ILE A 203 -0.94 -20.61 -17.70
N PRO A 204 -0.95 -21.21 -16.49
CA PRO A 204 -1.96 -22.19 -16.11
C PRO A 204 -3.32 -21.52 -15.86
N ASP A 205 -4.42 -22.29 -15.94
CA ASP A 205 -5.78 -21.75 -15.81
C ASP A 205 -6.12 -21.36 -14.35
N ASP A 206 -5.71 -22.18 -13.37
CA ASP A 206 -6.07 -21.99 -11.95
C ASP A 206 -5.00 -21.32 -11.09
N TYR A 207 -3.88 -20.87 -11.69
CA TYR A 207 -2.78 -20.16 -11.02
C TYR A 207 -2.17 -20.84 -9.78
N THR A 208 -2.28 -22.17 -9.70
CA THR A 208 -1.71 -22.99 -8.62
C THR A 208 -0.44 -23.71 -9.05
N SER A 209 0.31 -24.23 -8.08
CA SER A 209 1.51 -25.03 -8.36
C SER A 209 1.15 -26.33 -9.11
N GLU A 210 0.00 -26.90 -8.78
CA GLU A 210 -0.55 -28.10 -9.40
C GLU A 210 -0.95 -27.83 -10.86
N ALA A 211 -1.61 -26.71 -11.13
CA ALA A 211 -2.03 -26.35 -12.49
C ALA A 211 -0.83 -26.08 -13.41
N VAL A 212 0.29 -25.55 -12.88
CA VAL A 212 1.56 -25.47 -13.62
C VAL A 212 2.01 -26.86 -14.07
N LEU A 213 1.96 -27.86 -13.18
CA LEU A 213 2.37 -29.22 -13.51
C LEU A 213 1.45 -29.86 -14.56
N GLU A 214 0.13 -29.63 -14.48
CA GLU A 214 -0.81 -30.12 -15.51
C GLU A 214 -0.46 -29.57 -16.90
N LYS A 215 -0.17 -28.27 -17.02
CA LYS A 215 0.27 -27.69 -18.30
C LYS A 215 1.56 -28.32 -18.81
N PHE A 216 2.50 -28.67 -17.92
CA PHE A 216 3.74 -29.31 -18.32
C PHE A 216 3.59 -30.80 -18.70
N LYS A 217 2.55 -31.51 -18.23
CA LYS A 217 2.24 -32.87 -18.72
C LYS A 217 1.84 -32.88 -20.20
N GLU A 218 1.27 -31.79 -20.69
CA GLU A 218 0.92 -31.62 -22.11
C GLU A 218 2.16 -31.30 -22.98
N GLN A 219 3.31 -31.05 -22.36
CA GLN A 219 4.55 -30.68 -23.03
C GLN A 219 5.56 -31.84 -23.03
N LYS A 220 6.45 -31.86 -24.03
CA LYS A 220 7.59 -32.79 -24.06
C LYS A 220 8.74 -32.25 -23.22
N ILE A 221 8.73 -32.57 -21.92
CA ILE A 221 9.68 -32.01 -20.95
C ILE A 221 10.75 -32.97 -20.43
N ARG A 222 10.73 -34.23 -20.87
CA ARG A 222 11.76 -35.20 -20.50
C ARG A 222 13.14 -34.72 -20.97
N ASP A 223 14.13 -34.82 -20.08
CA ASP A 223 15.52 -34.38 -20.23
C ASP A 223 15.67 -32.87 -20.51
N LYS A 224 14.63 -32.07 -20.27
CA LYS A 224 14.68 -30.60 -20.38
C LYS A 224 15.13 -29.97 -19.08
N ASN A 225 15.98 -28.96 -19.19
CA ASN A 225 16.49 -28.21 -18.04
C ASN A 225 15.57 -27.02 -17.72
N PHE A 226 15.24 -26.86 -16.45
CA PHE A 226 14.37 -25.83 -15.90
C PHE A 226 15.15 -25.00 -14.88
N LEU A 227 15.01 -23.68 -14.95
CA LEU A 227 15.43 -22.78 -13.90
C LEU A 227 14.18 -22.27 -13.15
N LEU A 228 14.21 -22.33 -11.82
CA LEU A 228 13.14 -21.85 -10.95
C LEU A 228 13.69 -20.76 -10.00
N PRO A 229 13.71 -19.48 -10.40
CA PRO A 229 14.02 -18.37 -9.51
C PRO A 229 12.88 -18.14 -8.52
N ARG A 230 13.11 -18.39 -7.23
CA ARG A 230 12.05 -18.34 -6.20
C ARG A 230 12.52 -17.76 -4.86
N ALA A 231 11.59 -17.66 -3.91
CA ALA A 231 11.91 -17.32 -2.52
C ALA A 231 12.78 -18.40 -1.86
N GLU A 232 13.60 -18.01 -0.89
CA GLU A 232 14.39 -18.90 -0.02
C GLU A 232 13.51 -19.98 0.63
N ILE A 233 12.35 -19.56 1.15
CA ILE A 233 11.34 -20.45 1.72
C ILE A 233 10.15 -20.49 0.75
N ALA A 234 9.96 -21.62 0.08
CA ALA A 234 8.85 -21.85 -0.84
C ALA A 234 8.53 -23.35 -0.96
N SER A 235 7.35 -23.66 -1.50
CA SER A 235 6.87 -25.03 -1.69
C SER A 235 7.68 -25.78 -2.76
N ASP A 236 7.93 -27.07 -2.51
CA ASP A 236 8.66 -27.96 -3.42
C ASP A 236 7.76 -28.71 -4.42
N VAL A 237 6.46 -28.41 -4.46
CA VAL A 237 5.50 -29.04 -5.39
C VAL A 237 5.96 -28.95 -6.85
N ILE A 238 6.34 -27.76 -7.33
CA ILE A 238 6.78 -27.56 -8.72
C ILE A 238 8.12 -28.27 -9.02
N PRO A 239 9.21 -28.06 -8.25
CA PRO A 239 10.48 -28.71 -8.58
C PRO A 239 10.39 -30.24 -8.50
N GLU A 240 9.71 -30.79 -7.49
CA GLU A 240 9.50 -32.24 -7.41
C GLU A 240 8.61 -32.76 -8.55
N GLY A 241 7.53 -32.04 -8.87
CA GLY A 241 6.60 -32.43 -9.93
C GLY A 241 7.26 -32.44 -11.31
N LEU A 242 8.01 -31.39 -11.65
CA LEU A 242 8.77 -31.33 -12.90
C LEU A 242 9.84 -32.43 -12.97
N SER A 243 10.52 -32.72 -11.86
CA SER A 243 11.49 -33.81 -11.76
C SER A 243 10.84 -35.18 -11.99
N LYS A 244 9.66 -35.42 -11.41
CA LYS A 244 8.87 -36.65 -11.63
C LYS A 244 8.42 -36.82 -13.09
N LEU A 245 8.22 -35.72 -13.81
CA LEU A 245 7.91 -35.70 -15.25
C LEU A 245 9.17 -35.84 -16.13
N GLY A 246 10.35 -35.98 -15.53
CA GLY A 246 11.62 -36.20 -16.22
C GLY A 246 12.38 -34.93 -16.61
N GLY A 247 12.01 -33.76 -16.08
CA GLY A 247 12.78 -32.53 -16.24
C GLY A 247 13.93 -32.42 -15.22
N ASN A 248 15.02 -31.76 -15.59
CA ASN A 248 16.11 -31.42 -14.66
C ASN A 248 15.84 -30.02 -14.11
N VAL A 249 15.68 -29.87 -12.80
CA VAL A 249 15.24 -28.60 -12.20
C VAL A 249 16.34 -28.02 -11.31
N ASP A 250 16.79 -26.82 -11.67
CA ASP A 250 17.65 -26.00 -10.82
C ASP A 250 16.80 -24.97 -10.07
N VAL A 251 16.78 -25.09 -8.75
CA VAL A 251 16.13 -24.11 -7.87
C VAL A 251 17.15 -23.05 -7.49
N ALA A 252 16.88 -21.80 -7.87
CA ALA A 252 17.72 -20.67 -7.57
C ALA A 252 17.00 -19.72 -6.60
N VAL A 253 17.60 -19.47 -5.44
CA VAL A 253 17.06 -18.49 -4.50
C VAL A 253 17.32 -17.10 -5.07
N ALA A 254 16.25 -16.38 -5.41
CA ALA A 254 16.32 -15.03 -5.98
C ALA A 254 16.08 -13.94 -4.93
N TYR A 255 15.31 -14.25 -3.88
CA TYR A 255 15.01 -13.32 -2.80
C TYR A 255 14.67 -14.08 -1.52
N ARG A 256 14.66 -13.37 -0.40
CA ARG A 256 14.14 -13.86 0.88
C ARG A 256 13.14 -12.87 1.45
N THR A 257 12.22 -13.42 2.24
CA THR A 257 11.25 -12.64 2.99
C THR A 257 11.73 -12.58 4.43
N VAL A 258 12.01 -11.38 4.93
CA VAL A 258 12.45 -11.16 6.32
C VAL A 258 11.43 -10.32 7.07
N SER A 259 11.51 -10.32 8.41
CA SER A 259 10.74 -9.38 9.22
C SER A 259 11.02 -7.95 8.79
N SER A 260 10.00 -7.11 8.80
CA SER A 260 10.17 -5.70 8.50
C SER A 260 11.02 -4.95 9.53
N GLY A 261 11.22 -5.51 10.73
CA GLY A 261 11.90 -4.85 11.85
C GLY A 261 11.08 -3.71 12.46
N ARG A 262 9.77 -3.67 12.19
CA ARG A 262 8.84 -2.74 12.85
C ARG A 262 8.69 -3.10 14.31
N ASP A 263 8.52 -2.10 15.16
CA ASP A 263 8.21 -2.29 16.57
C ASP A 263 6.69 -2.19 16.78
N LYS A 264 6.15 -3.06 17.64
CA LYS A 264 4.74 -3.01 18.06
C LYS A 264 4.37 -1.70 18.74
N LEU A 265 5.32 -1.05 19.41
CA LEU A 265 5.12 0.27 20.03
C LEU A 265 4.68 1.32 19.00
N GLU A 266 5.20 1.25 17.77
CA GLU A 266 4.83 2.21 16.72
C GLU A 266 3.34 2.14 16.36
N LEU A 267 2.76 0.93 16.37
CA LEU A 267 1.34 0.76 16.11
C LEU A 267 0.50 1.09 17.35
N TYR A 268 0.96 0.71 18.55
CA TYR A 268 0.27 1.05 19.79
C TYR A 268 0.17 2.56 20.04
N ASP A 269 1.21 3.34 19.70
CA ASP A 269 1.17 4.79 19.79
C ASP A 269 0.07 5.40 18.89
N LEU A 270 -0.10 4.85 17.68
CA LEU A 270 -1.15 5.28 16.75
C LEU A 270 -2.55 4.84 17.21
N ILE A 271 -2.66 3.65 17.78
CA ILE A 271 -3.90 3.14 18.39
C ILE A 271 -4.31 4.04 19.57
N GLY A 272 -3.36 4.37 20.47
CA GLY A 272 -3.60 5.23 21.62
C GLY A 272 -3.99 6.67 21.25
N GLN A 273 -3.58 7.13 20.06
CA GLN A 273 -3.99 8.41 19.47
C GLN A 273 -5.30 8.33 18.67
N THR A 274 -6.03 7.20 18.74
CA THR A 274 -7.26 6.93 17.98
C THR A 274 -7.13 7.15 16.46
N LYS A 275 -5.91 6.92 15.92
CA LYS A 275 -5.61 7.11 14.50
C LYS A 275 -5.79 5.87 13.65
N VAL A 276 -6.12 4.73 14.24
CA VAL A 276 -6.29 3.42 13.58
C VAL A 276 -7.75 2.97 13.71
N ASP A 277 -8.39 2.70 12.57
CA ASP A 277 -9.73 2.13 12.50
C ASP A 277 -9.70 0.68 11.97
N VAL A 278 -8.78 0.36 11.05
CA VAL A 278 -8.67 -0.97 10.42
C VAL A 278 -7.24 -1.43 10.23
N ILE A 279 -6.99 -2.71 10.48
CA ILE A 279 -5.77 -3.42 10.07
C ILE A 279 -6.09 -4.35 8.89
N THR A 280 -5.34 -4.21 7.80
CA THR A 280 -5.57 -4.98 6.58
C THR A 280 -4.58 -6.13 6.44
N PHE A 281 -5.05 -7.32 6.06
CA PHE A 281 -4.21 -8.47 5.72
C PHE A 281 -4.46 -8.89 4.27
N THR A 282 -3.40 -8.81 3.45
CA THR A 282 -3.48 -9.13 2.01
C THR A 282 -2.88 -10.50 1.67
N SER A 283 -2.41 -11.24 2.66
CA SER A 283 -1.88 -12.59 2.51
C SER A 283 -1.82 -13.32 3.86
N PRO A 284 -1.76 -14.65 3.89
CA PRO A 284 -1.45 -15.41 5.10
C PRO A 284 -0.14 -14.97 5.76
N SER A 285 0.90 -14.69 4.97
CA SER A 285 2.19 -14.24 5.49
C SER A 285 2.11 -12.91 6.22
N THR A 286 1.27 -11.98 5.76
CA THR A 286 1.13 -10.68 6.42
C THR A 286 0.50 -10.80 7.80
N ALA A 287 -0.48 -11.71 7.98
CA ALA A 287 -1.13 -11.97 9.27
C ALA A 287 -0.21 -12.69 10.26
N ASN A 288 0.50 -13.73 9.82
CA ASN A 288 1.47 -14.44 10.67
C ASN A 288 2.57 -13.50 11.16
N ASN A 289 3.15 -12.71 10.26
CA ASN A 289 4.21 -11.77 10.65
C ASN A 289 3.69 -10.60 11.49
N PHE A 290 2.42 -10.22 11.32
CA PHE A 290 1.80 -9.25 12.21
C PHE A 290 1.75 -9.78 13.65
N LEU A 291 1.29 -11.02 13.86
CA LEU A 291 1.30 -11.64 15.19
C LEU A 291 2.73 -11.73 15.75
N ASN A 292 3.72 -12.11 14.93
CA ASN A 292 5.11 -12.18 15.38
C ASN A 292 5.66 -10.83 15.85
N ILE A 293 5.26 -9.72 15.21
CA ILE A 293 5.67 -8.37 15.61
C ILE A 293 4.95 -7.95 16.88
N MET A 294 3.64 -8.20 16.97
CA MET A 294 2.82 -7.71 18.07
C MET A 294 2.95 -8.56 19.34
N GLY A 295 3.28 -9.84 19.21
CA GLY A 295 3.29 -10.83 20.29
C GLY A 295 1.99 -11.63 20.37
N GLU A 296 2.05 -12.84 20.92
CA GLU A 296 0.89 -13.73 21.09
C GLU A 296 -0.15 -13.17 22.09
N ASP A 297 0.26 -12.23 22.93
CA ASP A 297 -0.56 -11.53 23.91
C ASP A 297 -1.32 -10.33 23.31
N ILE A 298 -1.25 -10.11 21.99
CA ILE A 298 -1.96 -9.01 21.34
C ILE A 298 -3.47 -9.09 21.56
N HIS A 299 -4.02 -8.00 22.08
CA HIS A 299 -5.45 -7.74 22.09
C HIS A 299 -5.71 -6.42 21.38
N LEU A 300 -6.43 -6.49 20.26
CA LEU A 300 -6.89 -5.28 19.56
C LEU A 300 -8.10 -4.70 20.30
N PRO A 301 -8.17 -3.38 20.51
CA PRO A 301 -9.39 -2.72 20.97
C PRO A 301 -10.59 -3.07 20.09
N GLU A 302 -11.78 -3.24 20.68
CA GLU A 302 -12.99 -3.66 19.96
C GLU A 302 -13.40 -2.73 18.81
N ASN A 303 -13.00 -1.46 18.87
CA ASN A 303 -13.27 -0.47 17.82
C ASN A 303 -12.33 -0.59 16.61
N ILE A 304 -11.26 -1.39 16.69
CA ILE A 304 -10.35 -1.64 15.57
C ILE A 304 -10.79 -2.90 14.85
N LYS A 305 -11.19 -2.75 13.59
CA LYS A 305 -11.59 -3.86 12.73
C LYS A 305 -10.38 -4.51 12.06
N THR A 306 -10.52 -5.75 11.62
CA THR A 306 -9.58 -6.33 10.64
C THR A 306 -10.24 -6.62 9.31
N ALA A 307 -9.47 -6.42 8.22
CA ALA A 307 -9.93 -6.63 6.86
C ALA A 307 -9.02 -7.61 6.12
N CYS A 308 -9.58 -8.70 5.62
CA CYS A 308 -8.85 -9.73 4.88
C CYS A 308 -9.19 -9.64 3.39
N ILE A 309 -8.18 -9.74 2.52
CA ILE A 309 -8.40 -9.64 1.06
C ILE A 309 -9.20 -10.83 0.47
N GLY A 310 -9.23 -11.97 1.17
CA GLY A 310 -9.90 -13.18 0.70
C GLY A 310 -9.82 -14.36 1.68
N PRO A 311 -10.49 -15.48 1.36
CA PRO A 311 -10.83 -16.54 2.31
C PRO A 311 -9.62 -17.26 2.92
N VAL A 312 -8.56 -17.49 2.14
CA VAL A 312 -7.33 -18.14 2.65
C VAL A 312 -6.64 -17.26 3.69
N THR A 313 -6.63 -15.95 3.46
CA THR A 313 -6.07 -14.98 4.41
C THR A 313 -6.95 -14.87 5.65
N ALA A 314 -8.28 -14.80 5.48
CA ALA A 314 -9.25 -14.77 6.56
C ALA A 314 -9.12 -16.00 7.49
N ALA A 315 -9.10 -17.21 6.91
CA ALA A 315 -8.91 -18.44 7.67
C ALA A 315 -7.56 -18.48 8.42
N THR A 316 -6.53 -17.85 7.89
CA THR A 316 -5.23 -17.72 8.57
C THR A 316 -5.33 -16.72 9.73
N ALA A 317 -5.92 -15.55 9.49
CA ALA A 317 -6.10 -14.51 10.50
C ALA A 317 -6.92 -15.03 11.69
N GLU A 318 -8.00 -15.77 11.43
CA GLU A 318 -8.87 -16.36 12.46
C GLU A 318 -8.14 -17.39 13.32
N LYS A 319 -7.30 -18.25 12.72
CA LYS A 319 -6.46 -19.21 13.46
C LYS A 319 -5.46 -18.52 14.37
N LEU A 320 -5.05 -17.30 14.02
CA LEU A 320 -4.13 -16.47 14.81
C LEU A 320 -4.85 -15.58 15.84
N GLY A 321 -6.17 -15.71 15.96
CA GLY A 321 -6.98 -14.94 16.92
C GLY A 321 -7.49 -13.59 16.39
N PHE A 322 -7.25 -13.26 15.11
CA PHE A 322 -7.81 -12.05 14.49
C PHE A 322 -9.14 -12.35 13.82
N LYS A 323 -10.23 -11.74 14.30
CA LYS A 323 -11.55 -11.82 13.66
C LYS A 323 -11.53 -11.10 12.31
N THR A 324 -12.08 -11.72 11.27
CA THR A 324 -12.27 -11.05 9.97
C THR A 324 -13.58 -10.24 9.99
N ASP A 325 -13.50 -8.92 10.15
CA ASP A 325 -14.68 -8.05 10.14
C ASP A 325 -15.09 -7.59 8.74
N ILE A 326 -14.12 -7.49 7.83
CA ILE A 326 -14.33 -6.99 6.47
C ILE A 326 -13.62 -7.94 5.50
N MET A 327 -14.34 -8.41 4.48
CA MET A 327 -13.76 -9.18 3.37
C MET A 327 -14.53 -8.85 2.09
N PRO A 328 -13.84 -8.58 0.96
CA PRO A 328 -14.52 -8.23 -0.28
C PRO A 328 -15.06 -9.47 -1.00
N GLU A 329 -16.07 -9.28 -1.85
CA GLU A 329 -16.56 -10.33 -2.75
C GLU A 329 -15.57 -10.63 -3.88
N THR A 330 -14.86 -9.59 -4.34
CA THR A 330 -13.78 -9.69 -5.33
C THR A 330 -12.44 -9.58 -4.63
N TYR A 331 -11.62 -10.64 -4.67
CA TYR A 331 -10.36 -10.75 -3.92
C TYR A 331 -9.19 -9.97 -4.54
N THR A 332 -9.39 -8.67 -4.74
CA THR A 332 -8.42 -7.73 -5.29
C THR A 332 -8.22 -6.54 -4.36
N VAL A 333 -7.19 -5.74 -4.62
CA VAL A 333 -6.94 -4.48 -3.89
C VAL A 333 -8.12 -3.53 -4.02
N SER A 334 -8.67 -3.36 -5.24
CA SER A 334 -9.84 -2.51 -5.47
C SER A 334 -11.05 -3.03 -4.68
N GLY A 335 -11.32 -4.34 -4.78
CA GLY A 335 -12.44 -4.94 -4.05
C GLY A 335 -12.33 -4.75 -2.54
N LEU A 336 -11.12 -4.90 -1.98
CA LEU A 336 -10.87 -4.63 -0.56
C LEU A 336 -11.16 -3.17 -0.19
N VAL A 337 -10.79 -2.19 -1.04
CA VAL A 337 -11.13 -0.78 -0.79
C VAL A 337 -12.64 -0.55 -0.86
N ASP A 338 -13.33 -1.16 -1.82
CA ASP A 338 -14.79 -1.06 -1.93
C ASP A 338 -15.48 -1.60 -0.69
N ALA A 339 -15.02 -2.74 -0.17
CA ALA A 339 -15.52 -3.32 1.09
C ALA A 339 -15.22 -2.43 2.31
N LEU A 340 -14.04 -1.78 2.35
CA LEU A 340 -13.72 -0.79 3.39
C LEU A 340 -14.66 0.41 3.32
N ILE A 341 -14.94 0.93 2.12
CA ILE A 341 -15.89 2.03 1.92
C ILE A 341 -17.28 1.63 2.40
N GLU A 342 -17.77 0.45 2.01
CA GLU A 342 -19.07 -0.09 2.43
C GLU A 342 -19.15 -0.20 3.97
N ALA A 343 -18.10 -0.72 4.61
CA ALA A 343 -18.05 -0.92 6.06
C ALA A 343 -18.00 0.38 6.90
N PHE A 344 -17.71 1.51 6.26
CA PHE A 344 -17.70 2.85 6.89
C PHE A 344 -18.76 3.80 6.32
N ARG A 345 -19.62 3.35 5.40
CA ARG A 345 -20.83 4.10 5.04
C ARG A 345 -21.76 4.11 6.25
N LEU A 346 -22.04 5.32 6.74
CA LEU A 346 -23.05 5.59 7.76
C LEU A 346 -24.47 5.39 7.22
#